data_AF-A0A3N2CTM5-F1
#
_entry.id   AF-A0A3N2CTM5-F1
#
_cell.length_a   1.000
_cell.length_b   1.000
_cell.length_c   1.000
_cell.angle_alpha   90.00
_cell.angle_beta   90.00
_cell.angle_gamma   90.00
#
_symmetry.space_group_name_H-M   'P 1'
#
loop_
_entity.id
_entity.type
_entity.pdbx_description
1 polymer ?
#
loop_
_entity_poly.entity_id
_entity_poly.type
_entity_poly.pdbx_seq_one_letter_code
_entity_poly.pdbx_strand_id
1 'polypeptide(L)'
;MDREQADAHQQDLERLEIFDALVAAGARRDEVLQLVSQAPDPDAAVQAIQDLLHIAEVPAAAVIDLQIRHLTISGRERVLASRDELRAQIEGRR
;
A
#
# COMPACT_ATOMS: atom_id res chain seq x y z
N MET A 1 -14.92 -9.98 -25.77
CA MET A 1 -14.00 -10.52 -24.73
C MET A 1 -13.66 -9.40 -23.72
N ASP A 2 -14.56 -8.45 -23.47
CA ASP A 2 -14.12 -7.09 -23.09
C ASP A 2 -14.40 -6.67 -21.64
N ARG A 3 -15.23 -7.40 -20.89
CA ARG A 3 -15.48 -7.09 -19.46
C ARG A 3 -14.47 -7.74 -18.54
N GLU A 4 -14.17 -9.02 -18.75
CA GLU A 4 -13.24 -9.79 -17.91
C GLU A 4 -11.82 -9.20 -17.90
N GLN A 5 -11.35 -8.67 -19.03
CA GLN A 5 -10.06 -7.97 -19.11
C GLN A 5 -10.08 -6.58 -18.47
N ALA A 6 -11.20 -5.85 -18.55
CA ALA A 6 -11.34 -4.56 -17.88
C ALA A 6 -11.36 -4.73 -16.35
N ASP A 7 -12.07 -5.74 -15.86
CA ASP A 7 -12.15 -6.07 -14.44
C ASP A 7 -10.77 -6.52 -13.91
N ALA A 8 -10.04 -7.35 -14.67
CA ALA A 8 -8.69 -7.76 -14.30
C ALA A 8 -7.68 -6.59 -14.29
N HIS A 9 -7.81 -5.64 -15.24
CA HIS A 9 -6.97 -4.45 -15.25
C HIS A 9 -7.25 -3.56 -14.04
N GLN A 10 -8.52 -3.37 -13.70
CA GLN A 10 -8.93 -2.60 -12.53
C GLN A 10 -8.43 -3.24 -11.22
N GLN A 11 -8.54 -4.55 -11.08
CA GLN A 11 -8.00 -5.29 -9.93
C GLN A 11 -6.48 -5.10 -9.78
N ASP A 12 -5.74 -5.08 -10.89
CA ASP A 12 -4.29 -4.86 -10.84
C ASP A 12 -3.94 -3.41 -10.46
N LEU A 13 -4.74 -2.42 -10.87
CA LEU A 13 -4.59 -1.03 -10.43
C LEU A 13 -4.85 -0.90 -8.91
N GLU A 14 -5.91 -1.52 -8.39
CA GLU A 14 -6.21 -1.51 -6.96
C GLU A 14 -5.09 -2.19 -6.14
N ARG A 15 -4.54 -3.29 -6.64
CA ARG A 15 -3.36 -3.94 -6.02
C ARG A 15 -2.12 -3.05 -6.07
N LEU A 16 -1.93 -2.31 -7.16
CA LEU A 16 -0.82 -1.36 -7.28
C LEU A 16 -0.94 -0.24 -6.26
N GLU A 17 -2.14 0.30 -6.02
CA GLU A 17 -2.37 1.34 -4.99
C GLU A 17 -2.00 0.86 -3.59
N ILE A 18 -2.33 -0.39 -3.25
CA ILE A 18 -1.90 -1.02 -1.98
C ILE A 18 -0.38 -1.07 -1.90
N PHE A 19 0.29 -1.57 -2.95
CA PHE A 19 1.74 -1.65 -2.96
C PHE A 19 2.40 -0.26 -2.86
N ASP A 20 1.86 0.75 -3.53
CA ASP A 20 2.34 2.12 -3.45
C ASP A 20 2.21 2.68 -2.02
N ALA A 21 1.09 2.42 -1.34
CA ALA A 21 0.90 2.79 0.06
C ALA A 21 1.87 2.07 1.01
N LEU A 22 2.10 0.77 0.82
CA LEU A 22 3.07 0.01 1.62
C LEU A 22 4.50 0.54 1.44
N VAL A 23 4.87 0.93 0.22
CA VAL A 23 6.16 1.56 -0.06
C VAL A 23 6.27 2.91 0.64
N ALA A 24 5.25 3.75 0.53
CA ALA A 24 5.22 5.07 1.17
C ALA A 24 5.30 4.95 2.70
N ALA A 25 4.54 4.03 3.29
CA ALA A 25 4.59 3.74 4.71
C ALA A 25 5.96 3.26 5.16
N GLY A 26 6.62 2.38 4.39
CA GLY A 26 7.97 1.92 4.68
C GLY A 26 9.03 3.03 4.62
N ALA A 27 8.84 4.04 3.76
CA ALA A 27 9.70 5.22 3.69
C ALA A 27 9.51 6.17 4.88
N ARG A 28 8.29 6.27 5.41
CA ARG A 28 7.91 7.13 6.54
C ARG A 28 7.61 6.33 7.82
N ARG A 29 8.29 5.18 7.98
CA ARG A 29 7.96 4.18 9.02
C ARG A 29 7.92 4.73 10.45
N ASP A 30 8.80 5.69 10.76
CA ASP A 30 8.89 6.26 12.10
C ASP A 30 7.68 7.17 12.38
N GLU A 31 7.25 7.96 11.40
CA GLU A 31 6.02 8.77 11.46
C GLU A 31 4.77 7.89 11.52
N VAL A 32 4.70 6.84 10.69
CA VAL A 32 3.60 5.86 10.69
C VAL A 32 3.48 5.20 12.05
N LEU A 33 4.59 4.69 12.61
CA LEU A 33 4.58 4.03 13.92
C LEU A 33 4.15 4.98 15.04
N GLN A 34 4.66 6.21 15.03
CA GLN A 34 4.29 7.23 16.00
C GLN A 34 2.78 7.51 15.93
N LEU A 35 2.26 7.76 14.74
CA LEU A 35 0.86 8.10 14.51
C LEU A 35 -0.09 6.96 14.89
N VAL A 36 0.23 5.72 14.50
CA VAL A 36 -0.55 4.54 14.88
C VAL A 36 -0.54 4.33 16.39
N SER A 37 0.60 4.52 17.07
CA SER A 37 0.68 4.34 18.53
C SER A 37 -0.10 5.38 19.34
N GLN A 38 -0.45 6.51 18.73
CA GLN A 38 -1.21 7.60 19.34
C GLN A 38 -2.70 7.53 19.00
N ALA A 39 -3.11 6.67 18.06
CA ALA A 39 -4.49 6.50 17.69
C ALA A 39 -5.28 5.80 18.82
N PRO A 40 -6.53 6.22 19.08
CA PRO A 40 -7.36 5.61 20.12
C PRO A 40 -7.81 4.18 19.79
N ASP A 41 -7.95 3.88 18.50
CA ASP A 41 -8.42 2.60 17.98
C ASP A 41 -7.91 2.38 16.52
N PRO A 42 -8.08 1.16 15.96
CA PRO A 42 -7.63 0.86 14.60
C PRO A 42 -8.27 1.73 13.52
N ASP A 43 -9.56 2.08 13.65
CA ASP A 43 -10.28 2.87 12.64
C ASP A 43 -9.71 4.31 12.58
N ALA A 44 -9.44 4.90 13.75
CA ALA A 44 -8.76 6.19 13.85
C ALA A 44 -7.32 6.13 13.30
N ALA A 45 -6.62 4.99 13.46
CA ALA A 45 -5.30 4.80 12.87
C ALA A 45 -5.38 4.76 11.33
N VAL A 46 -6.38 4.07 10.75
CA VAL A 46 -6.62 4.05 9.30
C VAL A 46 -6.87 5.47 8.79
N GLN A 47 -7.74 6.24 9.44
CA GLN A 47 -8.01 7.61 9.04
C GLN A 47 -6.76 8.49 9.09
N ALA A 48 -5.98 8.38 10.16
CA ALA A 48 -4.76 9.14 10.30
C ALA A 48 -3.69 8.76 9.25
N ILE A 49 -3.64 7.50 8.81
CA ILE A 49 -2.77 7.05 7.70
C ILE A 49 -3.25 7.59 6.34
N GLN A 50 -4.57 7.62 6.10
CA GLN A 50 -5.14 8.27 4.90
C GLN A 50 -4.68 9.73 4.82
N ASP A 51 -4.78 10.46 5.93
CA ASP A 51 -4.39 11.87 5.99
C ASP A 51 -2.87 12.04 5.84
N LEU A 52 -2.07 11.17 6.46
CA LEU A 52 -0.60 11.22 6.40
C LEU A 52 -0.08 10.96 4.99
N LEU A 53 -0.63 9.97 4.29
CA LEU A 53 -0.11 9.47 3.02
C LEU A 53 -0.93 9.94 1.80
N HIS A 54 -2.06 10.62 2.01
CA HIS A 54 -3.01 11.05 0.98
C HIS A 54 -3.51 9.90 0.11
N ILE A 55 -3.92 8.80 0.75
CA ILE A 55 -4.39 7.57 0.11
C ILE A 55 -5.81 7.24 0.53
N ALA A 56 -6.47 6.35 -0.22
CA ALA A 56 -7.80 5.85 0.10
C ALA A 56 -7.79 4.88 1.30
N GLU A 57 -8.98 4.55 1.79
CA GLU A 57 -9.20 3.69 2.96
C GLU A 57 -8.60 2.30 2.82
N VAL A 58 -8.83 1.62 1.68
CA VAL A 58 -8.33 0.25 1.43
C VAL A 58 -6.80 0.17 1.52
N PRO A 59 -6.01 0.99 0.81
CA PRO A 59 -4.56 0.97 0.95
C PRO A 59 -4.08 1.45 2.33
N ALA A 60 -4.80 2.35 3.01
CA ALA A 60 -4.48 2.73 4.38
C ALA A 60 -4.69 1.58 5.38
N ALA A 61 -5.78 0.83 5.26
CA ALA A 61 -6.03 -0.37 6.06
C ALA A 61 -4.93 -1.43 5.85
N ALA A 62 -4.47 -1.62 4.60
CA ALA A 62 -3.36 -2.51 4.30
C ALA A 62 -2.03 -2.09 4.97
N VAL A 63 -1.81 -0.80 5.20
CA VAL A 63 -0.66 -0.28 5.96
C VAL A 63 -0.78 -0.63 7.45
N ILE A 64 -1.97 -0.58 8.04
CA ILE A 64 -2.20 -0.98 9.43
C ILE A 64 -2.01 -2.49 9.61
N ASP A 65 -2.43 -3.29 8.63
CA ASP A 65 -2.23 -4.75 8.61
C ASP A 65 -0.78 -5.17 8.31
N LEU A 66 0.11 -4.20 8.04
CA LEU A 66 1.50 -4.46 7.69
C LEU A 66 2.25 -5.11 8.85
N GLN A 67 2.86 -6.27 8.59
CA GLN A 67 3.64 -6.96 9.59
C GLN A 67 5.06 -6.38 9.70
N ILE A 68 5.57 -6.22 10.93
CA ILE A 68 6.90 -5.61 11.25
C ILE A 68 8.05 -6.18 10.40
N ARG A 69 7.99 -7.46 10.01
CA ARG A 69 9.00 -8.08 9.12
C ARG A 69 9.19 -7.32 7.79
N HIS A 70 8.16 -6.64 7.30
CA HIS A 70 8.21 -5.86 6.06
C HIS A 70 8.90 -4.51 6.23
N LEU A 71 9.12 -4.05 7.46
CA LEU A 71 9.87 -2.80 7.76
C LEU A 71 11.39 -2.99 7.72
N THR A 72 11.87 -4.24 7.75
CA THR A 72 13.30 -4.55 7.54
C THR A 72 13.76 -4.07 6.16
N ILE A 73 15.07 -3.84 5.99
CA ILE A 73 15.64 -3.41 4.70
C ILE A 73 15.24 -4.38 3.58
N SER A 74 15.48 -5.67 3.75
CA SER A 74 15.12 -6.70 2.77
C SER A 74 13.60 -6.89 2.61
N GLY A 75 12.83 -6.66 3.68
CA GLY A 75 11.37 -6.58 3.62
C GLY A 75 10.89 -5.50 2.65
N ARG A 76 11.41 -4.28 2.82
CA ARG A 76 11.07 -3.12 1.98
C ARG A 76 11.51 -3.29 0.54
N GLU A 77 12.72 -3.80 0.32
CA GLU A 77 13.22 -4.08 -1.03
C GLU A 77 12.32 -5.06 -1.79
N ARG A 78 11.79 -6.09 -1.11
CA ARG A 78 10.83 -7.02 -1.72
C ARG A 78 9.51 -6.34 -2.08
N VAL A 79 8.96 -5.51 -1.18
CA VAL A 79 7.71 -4.77 -1.45
C VAL A 79 7.90 -3.81 -2.62
N LEU A 80 9.03 -3.10 -2.67
CA LEU A 80 9.42 -2.24 -3.79
C LEU A 80 9.49 -3.03 -5.11
N ALA A 81 10.19 -4.17 -5.12
CA ALA A 81 10.32 -5.00 -6.30
C ALA A 81 8.96 -5.52 -6.80
N SER A 82 8.09 -5.99 -5.92
CA SER A 82 6.74 -6.44 -6.29
C SER A 82 5.87 -5.30 -6.85
N ARG A 83 6.00 -4.09 -6.29
CA ARG A 83 5.32 -2.89 -6.79
C ARG A 83 5.79 -2.52 -8.20
N ASP A 84 7.10 -2.51 -8.42
CA ASP A 84 7.70 -2.15 -9.71
C ASP A 84 7.39 -3.21 -10.78
N GLU A 85 7.39 -4.49 -10.41
CA GLU A 85 6.99 -5.59 -11.29
C GLU A 85 5.52 -5.46 -11.72
N LEU A 86 4.60 -5.24 -10.77
CA LEU A 86 3.18 -5.07 -11.07
C LEU A 86 2.94 -3.84 -11.95
N ARG A 87 3.61 -2.72 -11.66
CA ARG A 87 3.54 -1.50 -12.48
C ARG A 87 3.98 -1.77 -13.92
N ALA A 88 5.11 -2.46 -14.10
CA ALA A 88 5.60 -2.83 -15.44
C ALA A 88 4.62 -3.74 -16.19
N GLN A 89 3.97 -4.68 -15.50
CA GLN A 89 2.94 -5.53 -16.10
C GLN A 89 1.72 -4.73 -16.56
N ILE A 90 1.27 -3.74 -15.78
CA ILE A 90 0.14 -2.88 -16.14
C ILE A 90 0.49 -1.97 -17.33
N GLU A 91 1.67 -1.35 -17.30
CA GLU A 91 2.15 -0.47 -18.37
C GLU A 91 2.38 -1.22 -19.69
N GLY A 92 2.92 -2.45 -19.63
CA GLY A 92 3.16 -3.29 -20.80
C GLY A 92 1.90 -3.87 -21.46
N ARG A 93 0.72 -3.69 -20.84
CA ARG A 93 -0.58 -4.10 -21.40
C ARG A 93 -1.30 -2.97 -22.16
N ARG A 94 -0.75 -1.75 -22.17
CA ARG A 94 -1.31 -0.59 -22.88
C ARG A 94 -1.00 -0.61 -24.37
#